data_AF-A0A538TQ60-F1
#
_entry.id   AF-A0A538TQ60-F1
#
_cell.length_a   1.000
_cell.length_b   1.000
_cell.length_c   1.000
_cell.angle_alpha   90.00
_cell.angle_beta   90.00
_cell.angle_gamma   90.00
#
_symmetry.space_group_name_H-M   'P 1'
#
loop_
_entity.id
_entity.type
_entity.pdbx_description
1 polymer ?
#
loop_
_entity_poly.entity_id
_entity_poly.type
_entity_poly.pdbx_seq_one_letter_code
_entity_poly.pdbx_strand_id
1 'polypeptide(L)'
;MRRAQIEVILAAVAFAASVPATKLLLADVAPLALSGVLYISAGSLCAGLAWLSGRTGTAMGGTNSVRGAEWVWLLGAVVSGGVLAPLLLFLGLREVSGHVAGLLLNFEAVFTVGLGVLLSGEYLGHRGWLGAVAILLGAVLLSLPHAEPASIPTRWAGIALVIGACALWGLDNNLTQRVSLRDARQIVAIKGLAGGITSLSLAAAFGGFGHWNAIRVLIALAVGAVSFGLSIALFVRGLRQLGVIQTGMLFALAPGFAAILSWALLRETIAAWGLLALGSMTAGALLLATDRHEHLHEHEAQEHAHEHTHDEHHQHDHTPEQLAKLPHAHWHRHQPMVHRHPHVHDVHHRHRH
;
A
#
# COMPACT_ATOMS: atom_id res chain seq x y z
N MET A 1 -7.33 15.15 -7.70
CA MET A 1 -7.55 14.80 -6.28
C MET A 1 -8.70 13.80 -6.04
N ARG A 2 -9.99 14.10 -6.33
CA ARG A 2 -11.11 13.18 -6.02
C ARG A 2 -10.97 11.76 -6.60
N ARG A 3 -10.48 11.64 -7.83
CA ARG A 3 -10.26 10.33 -8.48
C ARG A 3 -9.24 9.47 -7.71
N ALA A 4 -8.10 10.05 -7.29
CA ALA A 4 -7.09 9.32 -6.53
C ALA A 4 -7.61 8.84 -5.18
N GLN A 5 -8.40 9.65 -4.49
CA GLN A 5 -9.02 9.26 -3.21
C GLN A 5 -9.94 8.05 -3.40
N ILE A 6 -10.75 8.05 -4.46
CA ILE A 6 -11.61 6.90 -4.81
C ILE A 6 -10.75 5.66 -5.13
N GLU A 7 -9.68 5.80 -5.92
CA GLU A 7 -8.76 4.70 -6.22
C GLU A 7 -8.16 4.08 -4.95
N VAL A 8 -7.72 4.90 -3.98
CA VAL A 8 -7.17 4.40 -2.70
C VAL A 8 -8.25 3.77 -1.81
N ILE A 9 -9.47 4.31 -1.77
CA ILE A 9 -10.58 3.68 -1.02
C ILE A 9 -10.93 2.33 -1.64
N LEU A 10 -11.01 2.24 -2.98
CA LEU A 10 -11.21 0.97 -3.67
C LEU A 10 -10.07 -0.01 -3.40
N ALA A 11 -8.83 0.47 -3.34
CA ALA A 11 -7.69 -0.33 -2.93
C ALA A 11 -7.88 -0.89 -1.52
N ALA A 12 -8.29 -0.06 -0.56
CA ALA A 12 -8.53 -0.46 0.83
C ALA A 12 -9.65 -1.52 0.93
N VAL A 13 -10.75 -1.34 0.19
CA VAL A 13 -11.85 -2.33 0.13
C VAL A 13 -11.40 -3.64 -0.50
N ALA A 14 -10.67 -3.59 -1.61
CA ALA A 14 -10.14 -4.78 -2.27
C ALA A 14 -9.18 -5.55 -1.34
N PHE A 15 -8.29 -4.83 -0.65
CA PHE A 15 -7.37 -5.41 0.34
C PHE A 15 -8.14 -6.04 1.51
N ALA A 16 -9.14 -5.33 2.04
CA ALA A 16 -9.98 -5.78 3.14
C ALA A 16 -10.71 -7.09 2.85
N ALA A 17 -11.10 -7.35 1.59
CA ALA A 17 -11.72 -8.60 1.18
C ALA A 17 -10.81 -9.83 1.39
N SER A 18 -9.49 -9.63 1.47
CA SER A 18 -8.56 -10.72 1.80
C SER A 18 -8.81 -11.31 3.18
N VAL A 19 -9.29 -10.54 4.15
CA VAL A 19 -9.46 -11.01 5.54
C VAL A 19 -10.46 -12.17 5.64
N PRO A 20 -11.75 -12.00 5.24
CA PRO A 20 -12.68 -13.12 5.27
C PRO A 20 -12.28 -14.23 4.28
N ALA A 21 -11.73 -13.88 3.12
CA ALA A 21 -11.34 -14.88 2.12
C ALA A 21 -10.18 -15.78 2.59
N THR A 22 -9.16 -15.20 3.23
CA THR A 22 -8.02 -15.95 3.76
C THR A 22 -8.37 -16.73 5.01
N LYS A 23 -9.28 -16.25 5.87
CA LYS A 23 -9.82 -17.06 6.99
C LYS A 23 -10.41 -18.40 6.50
N LEU A 24 -11.13 -18.39 5.38
CA LEU A 24 -11.66 -19.62 4.76
C LEU A 24 -10.57 -20.53 4.18
N LEU A 25 -9.40 -20.00 3.84
CA LEU A 25 -8.26 -20.75 3.30
C LEU A 25 -7.31 -21.27 4.39
N LEU A 26 -7.15 -20.54 5.48
CA LEU A 26 -6.16 -20.77 6.53
C LEU A 26 -6.43 -22.01 7.40
N ALA A 27 -7.60 -22.64 7.28
CA ALA A 27 -7.95 -23.82 8.08
C ALA A 27 -6.91 -24.96 7.96
N ASP A 28 -6.26 -25.13 6.79
CA ASP A 28 -5.18 -26.14 6.65
C ASP A 28 -4.00 -25.72 5.76
N VAL A 29 -3.83 -24.42 5.52
CA VAL A 29 -2.72 -23.88 4.73
C VAL A 29 -1.79 -23.07 5.63
N ALA A 30 -0.48 -23.27 5.52
CA ALA A 30 0.49 -22.50 6.29
C ALA A 30 0.40 -21.01 5.92
N PRO A 31 0.29 -20.08 6.90
CA PRO A 31 0.11 -18.64 6.62
C PRO A 31 1.18 -18.05 5.69
N LEU A 32 2.42 -18.51 5.84
CA LEU A 32 3.56 -18.05 5.05
C LEU A 32 3.50 -18.54 3.60
N ALA A 33 3.06 -19.79 3.38
CA ALA A 33 2.83 -20.33 2.03
C ALA A 33 1.66 -19.61 1.34
N LEU A 34 0.57 -19.36 2.08
CA LEU A 34 -0.56 -18.59 1.57
C LEU A 34 -0.13 -17.18 1.16
N SER A 35 0.59 -16.46 2.02
CA SER A 35 1.17 -15.15 1.71
C SER A 35 2.00 -15.21 0.41
N GLY A 36 2.86 -16.21 0.28
CA GLY A 36 3.65 -16.44 -0.93
C GLY A 36 2.81 -16.56 -2.20
N VAL A 37 1.76 -17.39 -2.18
CA VAL A 37 0.85 -17.57 -3.35
C VAL A 37 0.09 -16.28 -3.67
N LEU A 38 -0.39 -15.56 -2.65
CA LEU A 38 -1.10 -14.29 -2.85
C LEU A 38 -0.22 -13.25 -3.56
N TYR A 39 1.03 -13.09 -3.11
CA TYR A 39 1.98 -12.13 -3.70
C TYR A 39 2.50 -12.56 -5.08
N ILE A 40 2.76 -13.86 -5.30
CA ILE A 40 3.07 -14.37 -6.66
C ILE A 40 1.91 -14.08 -7.61
N SER A 41 0.66 -14.30 -7.18
CA SER A 41 -0.51 -14.03 -8.01
C SER A 41 -0.63 -12.54 -8.34
N ALA A 42 -0.49 -11.67 -7.33
CA ALA A 42 -0.46 -10.22 -7.50
C ALA A 42 0.60 -9.80 -8.53
N GLY A 43 1.82 -10.31 -8.37
CA GLY A 43 2.94 -9.97 -9.25
C GLY A 43 2.72 -10.47 -10.68
N SER A 44 2.21 -11.69 -10.83
CA SER A 44 1.93 -12.33 -12.13
C SER A 44 0.81 -11.63 -12.88
N LEU A 45 -0.27 -11.23 -12.19
CA LEU A 45 -1.36 -10.45 -12.78
C LEU A 45 -0.81 -9.14 -13.35
N CYS A 46 -0.09 -8.37 -12.53
CA CYS A 46 0.41 -7.07 -12.96
C CYS A 46 1.46 -7.19 -14.08
N ALA A 47 2.33 -8.22 -14.03
CA ALA A 47 3.25 -8.53 -15.12
C ALA A 47 2.51 -8.84 -16.43
N GLY A 48 1.47 -9.68 -16.37
CA GLY A 48 0.62 -10.02 -17.52
C GLY A 48 -0.10 -8.80 -18.10
N LEU A 49 -0.68 -7.94 -17.25
CA LEU A 49 -1.35 -6.71 -17.67
C LEU A 49 -0.37 -5.72 -18.33
N ALA A 50 0.84 -5.58 -17.79
CA ALA A 50 1.88 -4.75 -18.37
C ALA A 50 2.33 -5.28 -19.74
N TRP A 51 2.55 -6.60 -19.85
CA TRP A 51 2.93 -7.24 -21.10
C TRP A 51 1.85 -7.15 -22.18
N LEU A 52 0.58 -7.40 -21.83
CA LEU A 52 -0.55 -7.28 -22.76
C LEU A 52 -0.68 -5.85 -23.30
N SER A 53 -0.56 -4.85 -22.42
CA SER A 53 -0.59 -3.42 -22.82
C SER A 53 0.54 -3.10 -23.81
N GLY A 54 1.72 -3.69 -23.61
CA GLY A 54 2.86 -3.61 -24.52
C GLY A 54 2.55 -4.10 -25.94
N ARG A 55 1.77 -5.18 -26.07
CA ARG A 55 1.43 -5.80 -27.37
C ARG A 55 0.28 -5.10 -28.08
N THR A 56 -0.69 -4.58 -27.35
CA THR A 56 -1.85 -3.88 -27.94
C THR A 56 -1.52 -2.47 -28.43
N GLY A 57 -0.26 -2.03 -28.32
CA GLY A 57 0.17 -0.66 -28.67
C GLY A 57 -0.48 0.41 -27.79
N THR A 58 -1.16 0.01 -26.72
CA THR A 58 -1.74 0.89 -25.69
C THR A 58 -0.72 1.21 -24.60
N ALA A 59 0.41 0.48 -24.54
CA ALA A 59 1.59 0.92 -23.85
C ALA A 59 2.08 2.21 -24.52
N MET A 60 1.78 3.33 -23.87
CA MET A 60 2.52 4.56 -24.07
C MET A 60 3.99 4.23 -23.83
N GLY A 61 4.86 4.67 -24.75
CA GLY A 61 6.20 4.13 -24.97
C GLY A 61 7.07 3.93 -23.71
N GLY A 62 8.22 3.29 -23.86
CA GLY A 62 9.08 2.83 -22.75
C GLY A 62 9.57 3.90 -21.75
N THR A 63 9.14 5.16 -21.86
CA THR A 63 9.37 6.29 -20.94
C THR A 63 8.64 6.14 -19.61
N ASN A 64 7.57 5.34 -19.51
CA ASN A 64 6.83 5.11 -18.26
C ASN A 64 7.34 3.93 -17.41
N SER A 65 8.50 3.35 -17.74
CA SER A 65 9.14 2.29 -16.96
C SER A 65 10.23 2.83 -16.03
N VAL A 66 10.55 2.06 -14.99
CA VAL A 66 11.64 2.37 -14.03
C VAL A 66 12.99 2.43 -14.75
N ARG A 67 13.73 3.53 -14.55
CA ARG A 67 14.98 3.81 -15.29
C ARG A 67 16.10 4.33 -14.38
N GLY A 68 17.34 3.97 -14.74
CA GLY A 68 18.55 4.51 -14.11
C GLY A 68 18.57 4.39 -12.59
N ALA A 69 18.79 5.51 -11.91
CA ALA A 69 18.89 5.58 -10.45
C ALA A 69 17.60 5.20 -9.71
N GLU A 70 16.44 5.17 -10.38
CA GLU A 70 15.16 4.80 -9.76
C GLU A 70 15.13 3.32 -9.32
N TRP A 71 15.95 2.48 -9.95
CA TRP A 71 16.13 1.09 -9.52
C TRP A 71 16.66 1.00 -8.09
N VAL A 72 17.45 1.97 -7.62
CA VAL A 72 17.94 1.98 -6.23
C VAL A 72 16.77 2.07 -5.25
N TRP A 73 15.78 2.91 -5.54
CA TRP A 73 14.59 3.07 -4.72
C TRP A 73 13.70 1.83 -4.77
N LEU A 74 13.46 1.27 -5.95
CA LEU A 74 12.65 0.05 -6.09
C LEU A 74 13.32 -1.17 -5.46
N LEU A 75 14.63 -1.34 -5.63
CA LEU A 75 15.37 -2.43 -4.99
C LEU A 75 15.39 -2.27 -3.48
N GLY A 76 15.59 -1.05 -2.97
CA GLY A 76 15.47 -0.77 -1.54
C GLY A 76 14.10 -1.14 -0.99
N ALA A 77 13.03 -0.77 -1.69
CA ALA A 77 11.65 -1.10 -1.38
C ALA A 77 11.40 -2.63 -1.35
N VAL A 78 11.93 -3.36 -2.34
CA VAL A 78 11.84 -4.82 -2.43
C VAL A 78 12.61 -5.50 -1.30
N VAL A 79 13.85 -5.07 -1.03
CA VAL A 79 14.68 -5.67 0.02
C VAL A 79 14.08 -5.40 1.39
N SER A 80 13.63 -4.18 1.68
CA SER A 80 13.04 -3.86 2.98
C SER A 80 11.70 -4.58 3.17
N GLY A 81 10.73 -4.38 2.27
CA GLY A 81 9.36 -4.84 2.46
C GLY A 81 9.05 -6.22 1.92
N GLY A 82 9.73 -6.66 0.85
CA GLY A 82 9.53 -7.96 0.23
C GLY A 82 10.40 -9.07 0.80
N VAL A 83 11.57 -8.73 1.38
CA VAL A 83 12.54 -9.73 1.86
C VAL A 83 12.72 -9.68 3.37
N LEU A 84 13.18 -8.55 3.91
CA LEU A 84 13.55 -8.44 5.32
C LEU A 84 12.33 -8.36 6.24
N ALA A 85 11.29 -7.60 5.89
CA ALA A 85 10.09 -7.48 6.72
C ALA A 85 9.34 -8.81 6.91
N PRO A 86 9.08 -9.63 5.87
CA PRO A 86 8.44 -10.94 6.04
C PRO A 86 9.28 -11.89 6.89
N LEU A 87 10.61 -11.86 6.75
CA LEU A 87 11.53 -12.63 7.58
C LEU A 87 11.41 -12.21 9.06
N LEU A 88 11.47 -10.92 9.37
CA LEU A 88 11.34 -10.42 10.74
C LEU A 88 9.96 -10.73 11.33
N LEU A 89 8.88 -10.53 10.57
CA LEU A 89 7.53 -10.86 11.02
C LEU A 89 7.43 -12.35 11.33
N PHE A 90 7.93 -13.22 10.45
CA PHE A 90 7.90 -14.66 10.67
C PHE A 90 8.64 -15.07 11.94
N LEU A 91 9.85 -14.55 12.16
CA LEU A 91 10.60 -14.80 13.39
C LEU A 91 9.87 -14.24 14.62
N GLY A 92 9.24 -13.07 14.50
CA GLY A 92 8.44 -12.45 15.56
C GLY A 92 7.22 -13.29 15.95
N LEU A 93 6.47 -13.81 14.97
CA LEU A 93 5.28 -14.65 15.17
C LEU A 93 5.57 -15.96 15.91
N ARG A 94 6.83 -16.39 15.98
CA ARG A 94 7.24 -17.55 16.80
C ARG A 94 7.40 -17.22 18.28
N GLU A 95 7.52 -15.94 18.60
CA GLU A 95 7.88 -15.42 19.93
C GLU A 95 6.78 -14.54 20.55
N VAL A 96 5.71 -14.24 19.80
CA VAL A 96 4.50 -13.55 20.27
C VAL A 96 3.25 -14.25 19.77
N SER A 97 2.13 -14.08 20.47
CA SER A 97 0.83 -14.55 19.96
C SER A 97 0.42 -13.78 18.71
N GLY A 98 -0.37 -14.42 17.83
CA GLY A 98 -0.94 -13.76 16.65
C GLY A 98 -1.78 -12.53 17.01
N HIS A 99 -2.38 -12.52 18.19
CA HIS A 99 -3.09 -11.38 18.76
C HIS A 99 -2.15 -10.17 19.01
N VAL A 100 -1.05 -10.38 19.72
CA VAL A 100 -0.05 -9.32 19.98
C VAL A 100 0.58 -8.87 18.67
N ALA A 101 0.89 -9.79 17.75
CA ALA A 101 1.39 -9.41 16.44
C ALA A 101 0.39 -8.53 15.67
N GLY A 102 -0.90 -8.88 15.67
CA GLY A 102 -1.96 -8.08 15.06
C GLY A 102 -2.03 -6.66 15.61
N LEU A 103 -1.90 -6.49 16.94
CA LEU A 103 -1.79 -5.18 17.59
C LEU A 103 -0.57 -4.38 17.08
N LEU A 104 0.60 -5.03 17.06
CA LEU A 104 1.86 -4.40 16.69
C LEU A 104 1.93 -4.02 15.20
N LEU A 105 1.24 -4.74 14.32
CA LEU A 105 1.19 -4.44 12.89
C LEU A 105 0.61 -3.04 12.58
N ASN A 106 -0.18 -2.47 13.49
CA ASN A 106 -0.67 -1.09 13.37
C ASN A 106 0.45 -0.04 13.37
N PHE A 107 1.65 -0.37 13.87
CA PHE A 107 2.81 0.52 13.84
C PHE A 107 3.35 0.76 12.43
N GLU A 108 3.01 -0.07 11.43
CA GLU A 108 3.41 0.19 10.04
C GLU A 108 2.92 1.56 9.57
N ALA A 109 1.66 1.90 9.86
CA ALA A 109 1.10 3.20 9.51
C ALA A 109 1.85 4.35 10.20
N VAL A 110 2.23 4.16 11.48
CA VAL A 110 3.04 5.12 12.24
C VAL A 110 4.39 5.36 11.58
N PHE A 111 5.11 4.28 11.26
CA PHE A 111 6.41 4.40 10.59
C PHE A 111 6.28 4.97 9.18
N THR A 112 5.24 4.59 8.44
CA THR A 112 4.97 5.12 7.09
C THR A 112 4.80 6.64 7.14
N VAL A 113 3.98 7.14 8.06
CA VAL A 113 3.75 8.58 8.25
C VAL A 113 5.00 9.28 8.76
N GLY A 114 5.63 8.76 9.83
CA GLY A 114 6.82 9.37 10.43
C GLY A 114 7.98 9.45 9.44
N LEU A 115 8.22 8.40 8.67
CA LEU A 115 9.23 8.41 7.60
C LEU A 115 8.82 9.32 6.44
N GLY A 116 7.53 9.46 6.13
CA GLY A 116 7.04 10.43 5.14
C GLY A 116 7.38 11.86 5.54
N VAL A 117 7.17 12.21 6.81
CA VAL A 117 7.55 13.51 7.35
C VAL A 117 9.07 13.72 7.27
N LEU A 118 9.86 12.72 7.67
CA LEU A 118 11.32 12.83 7.75
C LEU A 118 12.04 12.78 6.39
N LEU A 119 11.64 11.87 5.50
CA LEU A 119 12.34 11.58 4.24
C LEU A 119 11.81 12.37 3.05
N SER A 120 10.53 12.71 3.06
CA SER A 120 9.84 13.38 1.96
C SER A 120 9.48 14.83 2.29
N GLY A 121 9.68 15.26 3.55
CA GLY A 121 9.29 16.59 4.02
C GLY A 121 7.78 16.77 4.04
N GLU A 122 7.01 15.67 4.09
CA GLU A 122 5.55 15.74 4.12
C GLU A 122 5.07 16.37 5.45
N TYR A 123 4.19 17.36 5.40
CA TYR A 123 3.66 18.00 6.60
C TYR A 123 2.20 17.58 6.82
N LEU A 124 1.88 17.10 8.03
CA LEU A 124 0.50 17.05 8.51
C LEU A 124 0.24 18.25 9.40
N GLY A 125 -0.88 18.93 9.14
CA GLY A 125 -1.45 19.86 10.10
C GLY A 125 -2.07 19.16 11.29
N HIS A 126 -2.56 19.97 12.22
CA HIS A 126 -3.16 19.48 13.44
C HIS A 126 -4.34 18.53 13.21
N ARG A 127 -5.21 18.78 12.21
CA ARG A 127 -6.36 17.90 11.90
C ARG A 127 -5.90 16.58 11.31
N GLY A 128 -4.89 16.62 10.43
CA GLY A 128 -4.24 15.44 9.91
C GLY A 128 -3.66 14.56 11.02
N TRP A 129 -2.91 15.14 11.96
CA TRP A 129 -2.35 14.41 13.11
C TRP A 129 -3.43 13.81 14.01
N LEU A 130 -4.48 14.58 14.33
CA LEU A 130 -5.63 14.07 15.09
C LEU A 130 -6.31 12.90 14.35
N GLY A 131 -6.41 13.00 13.03
CA GLY A 131 -6.95 11.94 12.19
C GLY A 131 -6.11 10.67 12.22
N ALA A 132 -4.78 10.80 12.12
CA ALA A 132 -3.84 9.68 12.20
C ALA A 132 -3.93 8.98 13.56
N VAL A 133 -3.92 9.74 14.65
CA VAL A 133 -4.09 9.21 16.01
C VAL A 133 -5.43 8.49 16.16
N ALA A 134 -6.53 9.05 15.66
CA ALA A 134 -7.85 8.42 15.75
C ALA A 134 -7.94 7.09 14.98
N ILE A 135 -7.31 7.00 13.80
CA ILE A 135 -7.24 5.75 13.03
C ILE A 135 -6.41 4.69 13.78
N LEU A 136 -5.24 5.08 14.31
CA LEU A 136 -4.38 4.18 15.08
C LEU A 136 -5.09 3.67 16.34
N LEU A 137 -5.78 4.55 17.07
CA LEU A 137 -6.57 4.17 18.25
C LEU A 137 -7.68 3.19 17.87
N GLY A 138 -8.39 3.42 16.77
CA GLY A 138 -9.41 2.49 16.28
C GLY A 138 -8.83 1.12 15.94
N ALA A 139 -7.67 1.08 15.28
CA ALA A 139 -7.01 -0.16 14.92
C ALA A 139 -6.50 -0.93 16.16
N VAL A 140 -5.99 -0.21 17.18
CA VAL A 140 -5.67 -0.79 18.50
C VAL A 140 -6.92 -1.35 19.17
N LEU A 141 -8.04 -0.62 19.17
CA LEU A 141 -9.30 -1.07 19.76
C LEU A 141 -9.83 -2.36 19.10
N LEU A 142 -9.74 -2.48 17.76
CA LEU A 142 -10.08 -3.74 17.07
C LEU A 142 -9.20 -4.91 17.49
N SER A 143 -7.97 -4.59 17.87
CA SER A 143 -6.93 -5.57 18.14
C SER A 143 -6.84 -5.92 19.63
N LEU A 144 -7.69 -5.39 20.52
CA LEU A 144 -7.71 -5.76 21.95
C LEU A 144 -8.36 -7.14 22.17
N PRO A 145 -7.94 -7.89 23.21
CA PRO A 145 -8.47 -9.22 23.45
C PRO A 145 -9.84 -9.11 24.11
N HIS A 146 -10.87 -9.70 23.49
CA HIS A 146 -12.25 -9.60 23.99
C HIS A 146 -12.83 -10.94 24.46
N ALA A 147 -12.28 -12.08 24.00
CA ALA A 147 -12.50 -13.41 24.57
C ALA A 147 -11.57 -14.40 23.86
N GLU A 148 -10.56 -14.95 24.53
CA GLU A 148 -9.86 -16.23 24.27
C GLU A 148 -8.64 -16.33 25.23
N PRO A 149 -8.49 -17.39 26.03
CA PRO A 149 -7.28 -17.66 26.79
C PRO A 149 -6.40 -18.66 26.07
N ALA A 150 -5.23 -18.23 25.61
CA ALA A 150 -3.97 -18.98 25.58
C ALA A 150 -2.98 -18.15 24.78
N SER A 151 -1.84 -17.80 25.36
CA SER A 151 -0.76 -17.24 24.56
C SER A 151 0.57 -17.86 24.95
N ILE A 152 1.33 -18.20 23.91
CA ILE A 152 2.78 -18.25 23.92
C ILE A 152 3.27 -17.07 24.78
N PRO A 153 4.16 -17.28 25.76
CA PRO A 153 4.66 -16.18 26.58
C PRO A 153 5.30 -15.13 25.66
N THR A 154 4.70 -13.94 25.63
CA THR A 154 5.15 -12.82 24.80
C THR A 154 6.57 -12.43 25.22
N ARG A 155 7.53 -12.58 24.29
CA ARG A 155 8.91 -12.17 24.54
C ARG A 155 9.18 -10.80 23.92
N TRP A 156 9.98 -9.98 24.63
CA TRP A 156 10.44 -8.69 24.12
C TRP A 156 11.15 -8.80 22.76
N ALA A 157 11.90 -9.87 22.54
CA ALA A 157 12.53 -10.16 21.25
C ALA A 157 11.50 -10.27 20.12
N GLY A 158 10.40 -10.98 20.34
CA GLY A 158 9.32 -11.11 19.36
C GLY A 158 8.63 -9.78 19.06
N ILE A 159 8.36 -8.97 20.08
CA ILE A 159 7.82 -7.61 19.91
C ILE A 159 8.76 -6.76 19.04
N ALA A 160 10.06 -6.76 19.35
CA ALA A 160 11.06 -6.00 18.62
C ALA A 160 11.15 -6.43 17.14
N LEU A 161 11.04 -7.73 16.86
CA LEU A 161 11.02 -8.26 15.50
C LEU A 161 9.79 -7.80 14.71
N VAL A 162 8.60 -7.83 15.30
CA VAL A 162 7.36 -7.37 14.64
C VAL A 162 7.40 -5.86 14.39
N ILE A 163 7.86 -5.07 15.38
CA ILE A 163 8.06 -3.62 15.20
C ILE A 163 9.09 -3.33 14.11
N GLY A 164 10.18 -4.10 14.06
CA GLY A 164 11.19 -4.02 13.00
C GLY A 164 10.61 -4.31 11.62
N ALA A 165 9.74 -5.30 11.49
CA ALA A 165 9.01 -5.57 10.25
C ALA A 165 8.14 -4.37 9.84
N CYS A 166 7.41 -3.77 10.78
CA CYS A 166 6.60 -2.58 10.53
C CYS A 166 7.43 -1.38 10.07
N ALA A 167 8.61 -1.17 10.64
CA ALA A 167 9.52 -0.11 10.23
C ALA A 167 10.05 -0.33 8.81
N LEU A 168 10.36 -1.57 8.43
CA LEU A 168 10.80 -1.94 7.09
C LEU A 168 9.70 -1.80 6.04
N TRP A 169 8.44 -2.11 6.37
CA TRP A 169 7.29 -1.81 5.50
C TRP A 169 7.00 -0.31 5.42
N GLY A 170 7.14 0.42 6.52
CA GLY A 170 7.08 1.88 6.49
C GLY A 170 8.13 2.50 5.56
N LEU A 171 9.37 1.98 5.61
CA LEU A 171 10.42 2.37 4.69
C LEU A 171 10.07 1.98 3.25
N ASP A 172 9.59 0.75 3.03
CA ASP A 172 9.14 0.28 1.73
C ASP A 172 8.11 1.22 1.08
N ASN A 173 7.06 1.58 1.81
CA ASN A 173 6.02 2.48 1.33
C ASN A 173 6.60 3.84 0.89
N ASN A 174 7.54 4.39 1.66
CA ASN A 174 8.21 5.65 1.34
C ASN A 174 9.17 5.55 0.14
N LEU A 175 9.90 4.44 0.01
CA LEU A 175 10.76 4.18 -1.16
C LEU A 175 9.93 3.93 -2.42
N THR A 176 8.79 3.24 -2.29
CA THR A 176 7.84 2.99 -3.38
C THR A 176 7.25 4.30 -3.88
N GLN A 177 6.97 5.27 -3.00
CA GLN A 177 6.54 6.60 -3.44
C GLN A 177 7.58 7.34 -4.28
N ARG A 178 8.88 7.07 -4.09
CA ARG A 178 9.92 7.69 -4.93
C ARG A 178 9.89 7.21 -6.38
N VAL A 179 9.27 6.06 -6.65
CA VAL A 179 9.14 5.48 -7.99
C VAL A 179 7.72 5.47 -8.54
N SER A 180 6.74 6.02 -7.79
CA SER A 180 5.30 5.93 -8.13
C SER A 180 4.88 6.70 -9.39
N LEU A 181 5.76 7.53 -9.97
CA LEU A 181 5.56 8.15 -11.28
C LEU A 181 5.58 7.14 -12.44
N ARG A 182 6.19 5.97 -12.22
CA ARG A 182 6.31 4.90 -13.21
C ARG A 182 5.08 4.00 -13.21
N ASP A 183 5.00 3.08 -14.17
CA ASP A 183 3.87 2.15 -14.26
C ASP A 183 3.72 1.33 -12.97
N ALA A 184 2.62 1.58 -12.25
CA ALA A 184 2.27 0.88 -11.03
C ALA A 184 2.26 -0.64 -11.21
N ARG A 185 1.87 -1.15 -12.39
CA ARG A 185 1.87 -2.58 -12.69
C ARG A 185 3.28 -3.15 -12.68
N GLN A 186 4.28 -2.43 -13.19
CA GLN A 186 5.67 -2.86 -13.14
C GLN A 186 6.18 -2.94 -11.70
N ILE A 187 5.86 -1.92 -10.90
CA ILE A 187 6.26 -1.84 -9.49
C ILE A 187 5.64 -3.00 -8.69
N VAL A 188 4.33 -3.23 -8.83
CA VAL A 188 3.62 -4.33 -8.16
C VAL A 188 4.10 -5.69 -8.65
N ALA A 189 4.38 -5.84 -9.96
CA ALA A 189 4.92 -7.08 -10.52
C ALA A 189 6.21 -7.49 -9.81
N ILE A 190 7.19 -6.57 -9.76
CA ILE A 190 8.50 -6.84 -9.17
C ILE A 190 8.38 -7.11 -7.67
N LYS A 191 7.67 -6.25 -6.94
CA LYS A 191 7.49 -6.39 -5.49
C LYS A 191 6.73 -7.65 -5.12
N GLY A 192 5.63 -7.93 -5.83
CA GLY A 192 4.80 -9.11 -5.62
C GLY A 192 5.55 -10.41 -5.91
N LEU A 193 6.30 -10.47 -7.02
CA LEU A 193 7.10 -11.65 -7.33
C LEU A 193 8.22 -11.86 -6.30
N ALA A 194 8.97 -10.81 -5.94
CA ALA A 194 10.04 -10.92 -4.95
C ALA A 194 9.53 -11.30 -3.56
N GLY A 195 8.47 -10.65 -3.08
CA GLY A 195 7.83 -10.98 -1.81
C GLY A 195 7.23 -12.39 -1.80
N GLY A 196 6.57 -12.76 -2.90
CA GLY A 196 6.00 -14.08 -3.10
C GLY A 196 7.06 -15.19 -3.06
N ILE A 197 8.15 -15.04 -3.83
CA ILE A 197 9.28 -15.97 -3.83
C ILE A 197 9.91 -16.07 -2.45
N THR A 198 10.11 -14.93 -1.77
CA THR A 198 10.67 -14.92 -0.41
C THR A 198 9.79 -15.69 0.55
N SER A 199 8.50 -15.38 0.60
CA SER A 199 7.55 -16.06 1.49
C SER A 199 7.44 -17.57 1.19
N LEU A 200 7.39 -17.98 -0.07
CA LEU A 200 7.38 -19.41 -0.43
C LEU A 200 8.71 -20.10 -0.06
N SER A 201 9.84 -19.41 -0.22
CA SER A 201 11.16 -19.94 0.15
C SER A 201 11.27 -20.11 1.67
N LEU A 202 10.79 -19.13 2.45
CA LEU A 202 10.75 -19.22 3.90
C LEU A 202 9.76 -20.32 4.36
N ALA A 203 8.61 -20.48 3.69
CA ALA A 203 7.67 -21.57 3.98
C ALA A 203 8.32 -22.94 3.75
N ALA A 204 9.04 -23.11 2.63
CA ALA A 204 9.79 -24.32 2.32
C ALA A 204 10.89 -24.59 3.36
N ALA A 205 11.60 -23.55 3.81
CA ALA A 205 12.70 -23.68 4.76
C ALA A 205 12.24 -23.92 6.21
N PHE A 206 11.09 -23.39 6.64
CA PHE A 206 10.76 -23.29 8.07
C PHE A 206 9.41 -23.85 8.51
N GLY A 207 8.52 -24.31 7.63
CA GLY A 207 7.18 -24.69 8.12
C GLY A 207 6.21 -25.40 7.19
N GLY A 208 6.66 -25.94 6.06
CA GLY A 208 5.83 -26.74 5.14
C GLY A 208 4.73 -25.93 4.44
N PHE A 209 4.25 -26.43 3.31
CA PHE A 209 3.24 -25.71 2.51
C PHE A 209 1.81 -25.86 3.07
N GLY A 210 1.58 -26.82 3.97
CA GLY A 210 0.23 -27.24 4.37
C GLY A 210 -0.47 -28.04 3.26
N HIS A 211 -1.80 -28.17 3.36
CA HIS A 211 -2.61 -28.95 2.43
C HIS A 211 -3.22 -28.08 1.33
N TRP A 212 -2.71 -28.25 0.11
CA TRP A 212 -3.21 -27.57 -1.08
C TRP A 212 -4.03 -28.52 -1.95
N ASN A 213 -5.16 -28.01 -2.43
CA ASN A 213 -5.94 -28.62 -3.51
C ASN A 213 -6.19 -27.57 -4.60
N ALA A 214 -6.64 -28.02 -5.78
CA ALA A 214 -6.83 -27.13 -6.93
C ALA A 214 -7.79 -25.94 -6.64
N ILE A 215 -8.83 -26.18 -5.84
CA ILE A 215 -9.80 -25.13 -5.45
C ILE A 215 -9.12 -24.07 -4.57
N ARG A 216 -8.34 -24.48 -3.57
CA ARG A 216 -7.60 -23.56 -2.70
C ARG A 216 -6.58 -22.76 -3.45
N VAL A 217 -5.86 -23.38 -4.39
CA VAL A 217 -4.93 -22.67 -5.27
C VAL A 217 -5.71 -21.63 -6.09
N LEU A 218 -6.82 -22.00 -6.72
CA LEU A 218 -7.61 -21.08 -7.54
C LEU A 218 -8.15 -19.89 -6.72
N ILE A 219 -8.68 -20.14 -5.52
CA ILE A 219 -9.17 -19.08 -4.62
C ILE A 219 -8.00 -18.20 -4.18
N ALA A 220 -6.87 -18.77 -3.76
CA ALA A 220 -5.69 -18.00 -3.38
C ALA A 220 -5.17 -17.15 -4.55
N LEU A 221 -5.13 -17.69 -5.76
CA LEU A 221 -4.77 -16.93 -6.96
C LEU A 221 -5.75 -15.78 -7.21
N ALA A 222 -7.06 -16.02 -7.12
CA ALA A 222 -8.07 -14.97 -7.29
C ALA A 222 -7.97 -13.88 -6.22
N VAL A 223 -7.80 -14.26 -4.94
CA VAL A 223 -7.61 -13.32 -3.83
C VAL A 223 -6.31 -12.53 -4.01
N GLY A 224 -5.21 -13.19 -4.37
CA GLY A 224 -3.94 -12.52 -4.62
C GLY A 224 -4.01 -11.54 -5.79
N ALA A 225 -4.72 -11.90 -6.86
CA ALA A 225 -4.92 -11.03 -8.01
C ALA A 225 -5.72 -9.76 -7.64
N VAL A 226 -6.83 -9.91 -6.91
CA VAL A 226 -7.72 -8.78 -6.59
C VAL A 226 -7.24 -8.01 -5.36
N SER A 227 -7.10 -8.69 -4.23
CA SER A 227 -6.82 -8.06 -2.94
C SER A 227 -5.37 -7.60 -2.78
N PHE A 228 -4.43 -8.14 -3.55
CA PHE A 228 -3.04 -7.70 -3.53
C PHE A 228 -2.64 -7.04 -4.85
N GLY A 229 -2.85 -7.69 -6.00
CA GLY A 229 -2.46 -7.15 -7.30
C GLY A 229 -3.17 -5.84 -7.66
N LEU A 230 -4.49 -5.89 -7.82
CA LEU A 230 -5.29 -4.71 -8.15
C LEU A 230 -5.23 -3.66 -7.02
N SER A 231 -5.37 -4.09 -5.77
CA SER A 231 -5.30 -3.19 -4.61
C SER A 231 -3.99 -2.41 -4.55
N ILE A 232 -2.83 -3.10 -4.58
CA ILE A 232 -1.53 -2.43 -4.47
C ILE A 232 -1.28 -1.55 -5.71
N ALA A 233 -1.73 -1.95 -6.91
CA ALA A 233 -1.60 -1.11 -8.09
C ALA A 233 -2.38 0.21 -7.95
N LEU A 234 -3.59 0.17 -7.39
CA LEU A 234 -4.37 1.37 -7.07
C LEU A 234 -3.73 2.19 -5.95
N PHE A 235 -3.16 1.54 -4.93
CA PHE A 235 -2.41 2.21 -3.87
C PHE A 235 -1.19 2.96 -4.42
N VAL A 236 -0.39 2.33 -5.28
CA VAL A 236 0.78 2.97 -5.91
C VAL A 236 0.37 4.15 -6.79
N ARG A 237 -0.75 4.06 -7.51
CA ARG A 237 -1.34 5.20 -8.23
C ARG A 237 -1.79 6.33 -7.29
N GLY A 238 -2.29 5.98 -6.11
CA GLY A 238 -2.59 6.91 -5.02
C GLY A 238 -1.35 7.65 -4.55
N LEU A 239 -0.25 6.94 -4.28
CA LEU A 239 1.03 7.52 -3.86
C LEU A 239 1.54 8.59 -4.82
N ARG A 240 1.30 8.41 -6.13
CA ARG A 240 1.65 9.39 -7.17
C ARG A 240 0.91 10.71 -7.00
N GLN A 241 -0.38 10.67 -6.68
CA GLN A 241 -1.29 11.82 -6.75
C GLN A 241 -1.61 12.45 -5.39
N LEU A 242 -1.41 11.71 -4.28
CA LEU A 242 -1.80 12.14 -2.93
C LEU A 242 -0.61 12.22 -1.95
N GLY A 243 0.55 11.66 -2.31
CA GLY A 243 1.68 11.49 -1.38
C GLY A 243 1.55 10.26 -0.48
N VAL A 244 2.57 10.02 0.35
CA VAL A 244 2.62 8.84 1.24
C VAL A 244 1.58 8.92 2.33
N ILE A 245 1.45 10.08 2.96
CA ILE A 245 0.65 10.25 4.17
C ILE A 245 -0.84 10.09 3.88
N GLN A 246 -1.38 10.86 2.93
CA GLN A 246 -2.80 10.79 2.58
C GLN A 246 -3.19 9.40 2.05
N THR A 247 -2.34 8.81 1.20
CA THR A 247 -2.57 7.47 0.66
C THR A 247 -2.56 6.42 1.76
N GLY A 248 -1.55 6.42 2.62
CA GLY A 248 -1.42 5.46 3.73
C GLY A 248 -2.59 5.53 4.69
N MET A 249 -3.05 6.74 5.03
CA MET A 249 -4.17 6.91 5.95
C MET A 249 -5.53 6.54 5.35
N LEU A 250 -5.78 6.86 4.08
CA LEU A 250 -6.99 6.37 3.40
C LEU A 250 -6.97 4.84 3.29
N PHE A 251 -5.81 4.26 3.02
CA PHE A 251 -5.65 2.81 2.98
C PHE A 251 -5.83 2.15 4.35
N ALA A 252 -5.47 2.85 5.43
CA ALA A 252 -5.68 2.41 6.81
C ALA A 252 -7.17 2.29 7.20
N LEU A 253 -8.12 2.62 6.31
CA LEU A 253 -9.54 2.24 6.45
C LEU A 253 -9.79 0.74 6.23
N ALA A 254 -8.84 0.00 5.64
CA ALA A 254 -9.01 -1.41 5.29
C ALA A 254 -9.45 -2.31 6.46
N PRO A 255 -8.94 -2.19 7.71
CA PRO A 255 -9.43 -2.99 8.83
C PRO A 255 -10.93 -2.77 9.13
N GLY A 256 -11.43 -1.54 8.98
CA GLY A 256 -12.85 -1.23 9.14
C GLY A 256 -13.70 -1.90 8.06
N PHE A 257 -13.27 -1.83 6.80
CA PHE A 257 -13.92 -2.56 5.70
C PHE A 257 -13.85 -4.08 5.90
N ALA A 258 -12.75 -4.60 6.42
CA ALA A 258 -12.57 -6.03 6.67
C ALA A 258 -13.54 -6.54 7.74
N ALA A 259 -13.77 -5.75 8.79
CA ALA A 259 -14.77 -6.05 9.82
C ALA A 259 -16.19 -6.11 9.22
N ILE A 260 -16.56 -5.11 8.39
CA ILE A 260 -17.86 -5.08 7.71
C ILE A 260 -18.04 -6.29 6.79
N LEU A 261 -17.02 -6.61 5.98
CA LEU A 261 -17.06 -7.75 5.07
C LEU A 261 -17.12 -9.08 5.82
N SER A 262 -16.41 -9.22 6.93
CA SER A 262 -16.45 -10.43 7.75
C SER A 262 -17.81 -10.62 8.43
N TRP A 263 -18.43 -9.54 8.92
CA TRP A 263 -19.82 -9.58 9.40
C TRP A 263 -20.81 -9.97 8.28
N ALA A 264 -20.68 -9.37 7.10
CA ALA A 264 -21.59 -9.63 5.99
C ALA A 264 -21.47 -11.06 5.43
N LEU A 265 -20.24 -11.55 5.25
CA LEU A 265 -19.95 -12.82 4.58
C LEU A 265 -19.87 -14.01 5.54
N LEU A 266 -19.23 -13.82 6.71
CA LEU A 266 -18.99 -14.89 7.69
C LEU A 266 -19.98 -14.84 8.85
N ARG A 267 -20.87 -13.84 8.90
CA ARG A 267 -21.83 -13.62 10.00
C ARG A 267 -21.15 -13.44 11.36
N GLU A 268 -19.91 -12.97 11.36
CA GLU A 268 -19.17 -12.66 12.59
C GLU A 268 -19.86 -11.53 13.35
N THR A 269 -19.99 -11.65 14.67
CA THR A 269 -20.59 -10.60 15.49
C THR A 269 -19.66 -9.40 15.59
N ILE A 270 -20.16 -8.21 15.21
CA ILE A 270 -19.44 -6.96 15.50
C ILE A 270 -19.68 -6.62 16.96
N ALA A 271 -18.66 -6.85 17.80
CA ALA A 271 -18.71 -6.46 19.20
C ALA A 271 -18.90 -4.93 19.34
N ALA A 272 -19.44 -4.46 20.47
CA ALA A 272 -19.60 -3.03 20.75
C ALA A 272 -18.27 -2.25 20.61
N TRP A 273 -17.15 -2.86 20.99
CA TRP A 273 -15.80 -2.33 20.79
C TRP A 273 -15.41 -2.21 19.32
N GLY A 274 -15.86 -3.14 18.47
CA GLY A 274 -15.70 -3.07 17.02
C GLY A 274 -16.44 -1.89 16.40
N LEU A 275 -17.61 -1.53 16.93
CA LEU A 275 -18.33 -0.32 16.52
C LEU A 275 -17.60 0.97 16.94
N LEU A 276 -17.07 1.01 18.17
CA LEU A 276 -16.26 2.13 18.64
C LEU A 276 -15.00 2.30 17.79
N ALA A 277 -14.32 1.21 17.47
CA ALA A 277 -13.16 1.23 16.61
C ALA A 277 -13.50 1.73 15.19
N LEU A 278 -14.56 1.20 14.57
CA LEU A 278 -15.02 1.66 13.27
C LEU A 278 -15.37 3.15 13.28
N GLY A 279 -16.03 3.63 14.34
CA GLY A 279 -16.33 5.04 14.55
C GLY A 279 -15.06 5.90 14.65
N SER A 280 -14.07 5.46 15.43
CA SER A 280 -12.78 6.14 15.57
C SER A 280 -12.02 6.23 14.25
N MET A 281 -11.94 5.13 13.49
CA MET A 281 -11.27 5.10 12.18
C MET A 281 -11.99 5.97 11.15
N THR A 282 -13.34 5.94 11.16
CA THR A 282 -14.16 6.79 10.26
C THR A 282 -13.97 8.27 10.59
N ALA A 283 -14.03 8.64 11.88
CA ALA A 283 -13.78 10.02 12.32
C ALA A 283 -12.37 10.47 11.92
N GLY A 284 -11.37 9.61 12.10
CA GLY A 284 -10.00 9.91 11.72
C GLY A 284 -9.82 10.13 10.21
N ALA A 285 -10.47 9.32 9.37
CA ALA A 285 -10.45 9.51 7.92
C ALA A 285 -11.19 10.79 7.49
N LEU A 286 -12.28 11.16 8.16
CA LEU A 286 -12.98 12.43 7.90
C LEU A 286 -12.12 13.63 8.29
N LEU A 287 -11.43 13.57 9.44
CA LEU A 287 -10.48 14.60 9.87
C LEU A 287 -9.38 14.78 8.83
N LEU A 288 -8.86 13.67 8.28
CA LEU A 288 -7.86 13.75 7.24
C LEU A 288 -8.41 14.28 5.91
N ALA A 289 -9.58 13.84 5.49
CA ALA A 289 -10.21 14.33 4.25
C ALA A 289 -10.54 15.83 4.32
N THR A 290 -10.67 16.38 5.53
CA THR A 290 -10.91 17.80 5.79
C THR A 290 -9.65 18.58 6.15
N ASP A 291 -8.49 17.92 6.17
CA ASP A 291 -7.19 18.55 6.39
C ASP A 291 -6.77 19.31 5.11
N ARG A 292 -7.21 20.56 5.01
CA ARG A 292 -6.87 21.46 3.91
C ARG A 292 -5.65 22.30 4.29
N HIS A 293 -4.56 22.08 3.60
CA HIS A 293 -3.37 22.94 3.67
C HIS A 293 -3.30 23.73 2.36
N GLU A 294 -3.84 24.93 2.28
CA GLU A 294 -3.61 25.77 1.09
C GLU A 294 -2.40 26.67 1.37
N HIS A 295 -1.31 26.45 0.63
CA HIS A 295 -0.15 27.34 0.64
C HIS A 295 0.14 27.81 -0.79
N LEU A 296 0.83 28.95 -0.88
CA LEU A 296 1.36 29.44 -2.15
C LEU A 296 2.59 28.58 -2.47
N HIS A 297 2.58 27.91 -3.62
CA HIS A 297 3.75 27.14 -4.07
C HIS A 297 4.36 27.82 -5.29
N GLU A 298 5.69 27.89 -5.30
CA GLU A 298 6.48 28.25 -6.47
C GLU A 298 7.15 26.96 -6.96
N HIS A 299 6.72 26.48 -8.13
CA HIS A 299 7.36 25.37 -8.79
C HIS A 299 8.57 25.87 -9.55
N GLU A 300 9.76 25.33 -9.26
CA GLU A 300 10.90 25.46 -10.16
C GLU A 300 10.72 24.57 -11.39
N ALA A 301 11.43 24.89 -12.48
CA ALA A 301 11.39 24.08 -13.69
C ALA A 301 11.89 22.66 -13.40
N GLN A 302 11.04 21.67 -13.64
CA GLN A 302 11.38 20.24 -13.52
C GLN A 302 11.22 19.53 -14.85
N GLU A 303 12.17 18.67 -15.17
CA GLU A 303 12.11 17.76 -16.30
C GLU A 303 11.93 16.33 -15.82
N HIS A 304 10.88 15.67 -16.28
CA HIS A 304 10.64 14.27 -15.99
C HIS A 304 9.70 13.66 -17.04
N ALA A 305 9.39 12.37 -16.88
CA ALA A 305 8.42 11.67 -17.70
C ALA A 305 7.46 10.90 -16.80
N HIS A 306 6.17 11.17 -16.95
CA HIS A 306 5.06 10.45 -16.33
C HIS A 306 3.83 10.49 -17.24
N GLU A 307 2.90 9.59 -16.95
CA GLU A 307 1.57 9.57 -17.56
C GLU A 307 0.75 10.78 -17.10
N HIS A 308 0.26 11.55 -18.07
CA HIS A 308 -0.58 12.71 -17.82
C HIS A 308 -1.69 12.87 -18.88
N THR A 309 -2.68 13.68 -18.51
CA THR A 309 -3.67 14.28 -19.40
C THR A 309 -3.46 15.78 -19.40
N HIS A 310 -3.93 16.50 -20.42
CA HIS A 310 -3.79 17.95 -20.48
C HIS A 310 -4.65 18.63 -19.40
N ASP A 311 -3.98 19.29 -18.46
CA ASP A 311 -4.55 20.18 -17.45
C ASP A 311 -3.69 21.45 -17.35
N GLU A 312 -3.94 22.28 -16.32
CA GLU A 312 -3.17 23.51 -16.11
C GLU A 312 -1.66 23.27 -15.97
N HIS A 313 -1.25 22.11 -15.46
CA HIS A 313 0.14 21.78 -15.17
C HIS A 313 0.85 21.17 -16.38
N HIS A 314 0.09 20.58 -17.31
CA HIS A 314 0.62 19.92 -18.50
C HIS A 314 0.37 20.74 -19.77
N GLN A 315 0.74 22.03 -19.73
CA GLN A 315 0.79 22.92 -20.89
C GLN A 315 2.21 22.93 -21.49
N HIS A 316 2.52 21.93 -22.30
CA HIS A 316 3.77 21.86 -23.05
C HIS A 316 3.52 21.26 -24.45
N ASP A 317 4.49 21.39 -25.35
CA ASP A 317 4.30 20.93 -26.73
C ASP A 317 4.11 19.41 -26.82
N HIS A 318 3.25 19.01 -27.76
CA HIS A 318 2.94 17.61 -28.06
C HIS A 318 3.08 17.36 -29.56
N THR A 319 3.60 16.19 -29.93
CA THR A 319 3.51 15.73 -31.30
C THR A 319 2.08 15.26 -31.62
N PRO A 320 1.64 15.29 -32.90
CA PRO A 320 0.32 14.80 -33.30
C PRO A 320 0.05 13.35 -32.87
N GLU A 321 1.09 12.51 -32.83
CA GLU A 321 1.03 11.12 -32.38
C GLU A 321 0.78 10.98 -30.87
N GLN A 322 1.29 11.92 -30.07
CA GLN A 322 1.05 11.98 -28.63
C GLN A 322 -0.38 12.45 -28.32
N LEU A 323 -0.89 13.43 -29.09
CA LEU A 323 -2.28 13.91 -28.98
C LEU A 323 -3.32 12.84 -29.33
N ALA A 324 -2.96 11.88 -30.17
CA ALA A 324 -3.86 10.81 -30.61
C ALA A 324 -4.14 9.74 -29.53
N LYS A 325 -3.43 9.73 -28.39
CA LYS A 325 -3.59 8.76 -27.30
C LYS A 325 -3.60 9.45 -25.94
N LEU A 326 -4.77 9.70 -25.37
CA LEU A 326 -4.92 10.21 -24.01
C LEU A 326 -5.36 9.10 -23.03
N PRO A 327 -4.73 8.96 -21.84
CA PRO A 327 -3.52 9.66 -21.38
C PRO A 327 -2.25 9.26 -22.17
N HIS A 328 -1.20 10.09 -22.16
CA HIS A 328 0.12 9.81 -22.76
C HIS A 328 1.29 10.10 -21.78
N ALA A 329 2.50 9.64 -22.14
CA ALA A 329 3.70 9.76 -21.32
C ALA A 329 4.93 10.00 -22.21
N HIS A 330 5.66 11.06 -21.94
CA HIS A 330 6.90 11.44 -22.61
C HIS A 330 7.73 12.32 -21.69
N TRP A 331 9.00 12.51 -22.05
CA TRP A 331 9.84 13.49 -21.39
C TRP A 331 9.31 14.88 -21.68
N HIS A 332 9.01 15.64 -20.64
CA HIS A 332 8.55 17.01 -20.77
C HIS A 332 9.10 17.84 -19.62
N ARG A 333 9.06 19.16 -19.83
CA ARG A 333 9.52 20.16 -18.88
C ARG A 333 8.32 20.97 -18.42
N HIS A 334 8.11 21.01 -17.11
CA HIS A 334 7.19 21.97 -16.51
C HIS A 334 7.89 23.33 -16.40
N GLN A 335 7.22 24.39 -16.83
CA GLN A 335 7.69 25.76 -16.62
C GLN A 335 7.47 26.19 -15.17
N PRO A 336 8.24 27.15 -14.65
CA PRO A 336 8.00 27.69 -13.33
C PRO A 336 6.58 28.26 -13.24
N MET A 337 5.86 27.89 -12.19
CA MET A 337 4.46 28.24 -12.01
C MET A 337 4.20 28.56 -10.55
N VAL A 338 3.46 29.64 -10.31
CA VAL A 338 2.97 30.01 -8.98
C VAL A 338 1.46 29.82 -8.97
N HIS A 339 0.98 28.90 -8.14
CA HIS A 339 -0.46 28.70 -7.97
C HIS A 339 -0.83 28.41 -6.51
N ARG A 340 -2.14 28.50 -6.22
CA ARG A 340 -2.72 28.11 -4.94
C ARG A 340 -3.58 26.87 -5.15
N HIS A 341 -3.25 25.81 -4.44
CA HIS A 341 -4.15 24.67 -4.28
C HIS A 341 -3.87 23.99 -2.94
N PRO A 342 -4.76 23.10 -2.45
CA PRO A 342 -4.45 22.26 -1.31
C PRO A 342 -3.13 21.54 -1.57
N HIS A 343 -2.17 21.64 -0.66
CA HIS A 343 -0.86 21.04 -0.75
C HIS A 343 -1.03 19.54 -0.86
N VAL A 344 -0.61 19.02 -1.99
CA VAL A 344 -0.54 17.60 -2.24
C VAL A 344 0.93 17.31 -2.40
N HIS A 345 1.51 16.52 -1.50
CA HIS A 345 2.89 16.08 -1.63
C HIS A 345 3.00 15.00 -2.72
N ASP A 346 2.59 15.35 -3.93
CA ASP A 346 2.96 14.61 -5.11
C ASP A 346 4.44 14.90 -5.45
N VAL A 347 4.97 14.21 -6.45
CA VAL A 347 6.39 14.35 -6.82
C VAL A 347 6.74 15.75 -7.33
N HIS A 348 5.75 16.54 -7.76
CA HIS A 348 5.90 17.93 -8.23
C HIS A 348 6.03 18.95 -7.08
N HIS A 349 5.73 18.57 -5.83
CA HIS A 349 5.70 19.46 -4.66
C HIS A 349 6.80 19.19 -3.61
N ARG A 350 7.96 18.66 -4.03
CA ARG A 350 9.09 18.30 -3.14
C ARG A 350 10.03 19.48 -2.77
N HIS A 351 9.53 20.71 -2.66
CA HIS A 351 10.35 21.87 -2.29
C HIS A 351 10.45 22.03 -0.76
N ARG A 352 11.54 22.63 -0.29
CA ARG A 352 11.70 23.03 1.12
C ARG A 352 10.80 24.22 1.40
N HIS A 353 9.97 24.11 2.43
CA HIS A 353 9.23 25.24 3.03
C HIS A 353 10.16 26.18 3.76
#